data_AF-A0A9E1Y6W7-F1
#
_entry.id   AF-A0A9E1Y6W7-F1
#
_cell.length_a   1.000
_cell.length_b   1.000
_cell.length_c   1.000
_cell.angle_alpha   90.00
_cell.angle_beta   90.00
_cell.angle_gamma   90.00
#
_symmetry.space_group_name_H-M   'P 1'
#
loop_
_entity.id
_entity.type
_entity.pdbx_description
1 polymer ?
#
loop_
_entity_poly.entity_id
_entity_poly.type
_entity_poly.pdbx_seq_one_letter_code
_entity_poly.pdbx_strand_id
1 'polypeptide(L)'
;RVCLVDTIGQLAQLYWYGQIAYIGGGFSTGIHNVMEPAIARLPIYFGPRYNNSHEAEELIKNGGGFQIDSGTDLFLGIKKLFNDETTFIKASYASTNVIHRNLGSATRVVRNIIHD
;
A
#
# COMPACT_ATOMS: atom_id res chain seq x y z
N ARG A 1 -7.41 -1.00 -22.25
CA ARG A 1 -6.31 -1.89 -22.71
C ARG A 1 -5.75 -2.60 -21.47
N VAL A 2 -5.25 -3.83 -21.61
CA VAL A 2 -4.64 -4.59 -20.51
C VAL A 2 -3.22 -4.96 -20.94
N CYS A 3 -2.24 -4.76 -20.05
CA CYS A 3 -0.85 -5.18 -20.24
C CYS A 3 -0.54 -6.27 -19.23
N LEU A 4 -0.07 -7.42 -19.73
CA LEU A 4 0.41 -8.52 -18.90
C LEU A 4 1.94 -8.47 -18.89
N VAL A 5 2.52 -8.51 -17.70
CA VAL A 5 3.98 -8.47 -17.51
C VAL A 5 4.42 -9.82 -16.98
N ASP A 6 5.03 -10.63 -17.84
CA ASP A 6 5.53 -11.98 -17.52
C ASP A 6 7.06 -11.95 -17.35
N THR A 7 7.52 -11.16 -16.38
CA THR A 7 8.95 -11.00 -16.08
C THR A 7 9.18 -10.84 -14.59
N ILE A 8 10.29 -11.39 -14.08
CA ILE A 8 10.67 -11.28 -12.67
C ILE A 8 11.51 -10.01 -12.46
N GLY A 9 11.29 -9.34 -11.32
CA GLY A 9 12.13 -8.23 -10.84
C GLY A 9 11.73 -6.82 -11.32
N GLN A 10 10.73 -6.69 -12.19
CA GLN A 10 10.32 -5.41 -12.76
C GLN A 10 9.23 -4.67 -11.96
N LEU A 11 8.57 -5.35 -11.01
CA LEU A 11 7.40 -4.84 -10.32
C LEU A 11 7.65 -3.51 -9.59
N ALA A 12 8.79 -3.39 -8.89
CA ALA A 12 9.15 -2.17 -8.17
C ALA A 12 9.27 -0.95 -9.11
N GLN A 13 9.78 -1.14 -10.33
CA GLN A 13 9.87 -0.07 -11.32
C GLN A 13 8.48 0.31 -11.87
N LEU A 14 7.60 -0.67 -12.06
CA LEU A 14 6.25 -0.45 -12.58
C LEU A 14 5.39 0.42 -11.66
N TYR A 15 5.58 0.33 -10.33
CA TYR A 15 4.84 1.18 -9.39
C TYR A 15 5.07 2.68 -9.66
N TRP A 16 6.26 3.09 -10.10
CA TRP A 16 6.54 4.50 -10.40
C TRP A 16 5.75 5.05 -11.60
N TYR A 17 5.21 4.18 -12.45
CA TYR A 17 4.36 4.56 -13.58
C TYR A 17 2.86 4.47 -13.26
N GLY A 18 2.50 3.95 -12.08
CA GLY A 18 1.12 3.79 -11.64
C GLY A 18 0.54 5.05 -11.03
N GLN A 19 -0.79 5.05 -10.88
CA GLN A 19 -1.52 6.06 -10.10
C GLN A 19 -2.12 5.46 -8.82
N ILE A 20 -2.39 4.16 -8.83
CA ILE A 20 -2.90 3.37 -7.72
C ILE A 20 -2.28 1.96 -7.80
N ALA A 21 -2.23 1.24 -6.69
CA ALA A 21 -1.84 -0.16 -6.67
C ALA A 21 -2.95 -1.01 -6.05
N TYR A 22 -3.18 -2.20 -6.60
CA TYR A 22 -3.90 -3.27 -5.92
C TYR A 22 -2.90 -4.36 -5.57
N ILE A 23 -2.82 -4.73 -4.29
CA ILE A 23 -1.93 -5.77 -3.80
C ILE A 23 -2.71 -7.06 -3.58
N GLY A 24 -2.24 -8.11 -4.26
CA GLY A 24 -2.82 -9.45 -4.20
C GLY A 24 -2.60 -10.14 -2.86
N GLY A 25 -3.17 -11.33 -2.73
CA GLY A 25 -3.07 -12.17 -1.53
C GLY A 25 -4.15 -11.91 -0.48
N GLY A 26 -4.67 -10.68 -0.38
CA GLY A 26 -5.67 -10.29 0.63
C GLY A 26 -7.03 -11.00 0.54
N PHE A 27 -7.30 -11.76 -0.52
CA PHE A 27 -8.45 -12.68 -0.63
C PHE A 27 -8.06 -14.15 -0.45
N SER A 28 -6.87 -14.45 0.08
CA SER A 28 -6.33 -15.81 0.21
C SER A 28 -5.65 -16.01 1.56
N THR A 29 -4.32 -16.06 1.62
CA THR A 29 -3.56 -16.36 2.85
C THR A 29 -3.11 -15.12 3.62
N GLY A 30 -3.18 -13.94 3.01
CA GLY A 30 -2.62 -12.71 3.56
C GLY A 30 -2.07 -11.82 2.44
N ILE A 31 -1.73 -10.58 2.74
CA ILE A 31 -1.26 -9.64 1.70
C ILE A 31 0.25 -9.75 1.45
N HIS A 32 0.66 -9.39 0.23
CA HIS A 32 2.05 -9.19 -0.14
C HIS A 32 2.58 -7.80 0.26
N ASN A 33 3.83 -7.50 -0.14
CA ASN A 33 4.53 -6.27 0.21
C ASN A 33 3.79 -5.01 -0.26
N VAL A 34 3.29 -4.24 0.71
CA VAL A 34 2.62 -2.94 0.50
C VAL A 34 3.59 -1.75 0.55
N MET A 35 4.85 -1.96 0.94
CA MET A 35 5.81 -0.87 1.10
C MET A 35 6.38 -0.39 -0.24
N GLU A 36 6.56 -1.29 -1.20
CA GLU A 36 7.02 -0.96 -2.56
C GLU A 36 6.10 0.03 -3.30
N PRO A 37 4.77 -0.18 -3.38
CA PRO A 37 3.87 0.83 -3.95
C PRO A 37 3.74 2.09 -3.06
N ALA A 38 3.90 1.96 -1.73
CA ALA A 38 3.75 3.08 -0.82
C ALA A 38 4.88 4.11 -0.97
N ILE A 39 6.12 3.67 -1.17
CA ILE A 39 7.25 4.58 -1.46
C ILE A 39 7.09 5.28 -2.82
N ALA A 40 6.42 4.62 -3.78
CA ALA A 40 6.05 5.18 -5.07
C ALA A 40 4.82 6.12 -5.02
N ARG A 41 4.36 6.50 -3.82
CA ARG A 41 3.23 7.43 -3.59
C ARG A 41 1.89 6.93 -4.10
N LEU A 42 1.71 5.62 -4.25
CA LEU A 42 0.45 5.06 -4.72
C LEU A 42 -0.53 4.89 -3.55
N PRO A 43 -1.79 5.33 -3.68
CA PRO A 43 -2.90 4.79 -2.89
C PRO A 43 -3.02 3.27 -3.13
N ILE A 44 -3.20 2.49 -2.05
CA ILE A 44 -3.08 1.02 -2.10
C ILE A 44 -4.39 0.35 -1.72
N TYR A 45 -4.90 -0.50 -2.59
CA TYR A 45 -6.04 -1.37 -2.31
C TYR A 45 -5.60 -2.81 -2.03
N PHE A 46 -6.30 -3.50 -1.14
CA PHE A 46 -6.08 -4.93 -0.88
C PHE A 46 -7.34 -5.59 -0.29
N GLY A 47 -7.40 -6.92 -0.35
CA GLY A 47 -8.52 -7.69 0.19
C GLY A 47 -8.59 -7.69 1.73
N PRO A 48 -9.64 -8.29 2.33
CA PRO A 48 -9.93 -8.18 3.75
C PRO A 48 -8.91 -8.89 4.66
N ARG A 49 -8.13 -9.84 4.14
CA ARG A 49 -7.12 -10.58 4.91
C ARG A 49 -5.77 -9.86 4.86
N TYR A 50 -5.63 -8.80 5.65
CA TYR A 50 -4.39 -8.01 5.75
C TYR A 50 -3.75 -8.01 7.16
N ASN A 51 -4.41 -8.61 8.16
CA ASN A 51 -3.97 -8.59 9.57
C ASN A 51 -2.60 -9.24 9.83
N ASN A 52 -2.03 -9.94 8.85
CA ASN A 52 -0.68 -10.48 8.92
C ASN A 52 0.41 -9.46 8.55
N SER A 53 0.03 -8.23 8.16
CA SER A 53 0.95 -7.14 7.83
C SER A 53 0.62 -5.90 8.64
N HIS A 54 1.56 -5.55 9.52
CA HIS A 54 1.50 -4.32 10.31
C HIS A 54 1.48 -3.08 9.41
N GLU A 55 2.23 -3.11 8.31
CA GLU A 55 2.35 -2.00 7.36
C GLU A 55 1.01 -1.68 6.69
N ALA A 56 0.20 -2.70 6.39
CA ALA A 56 -1.15 -2.46 5.86
C ALA A 56 -2.11 -1.87 6.88
N GLU A 57 -2.02 -2.30 8.15
CA GLU A 57 -2.77 -1.67 9.23
C GLU A 57 -2.39 -0.18 9.37
N GLU A 58 -1.10 0.14 9.30
CA GLU A 58 -0.62 1.52 9.30
C GLU A 58 -1.11 2.31 8.09
N LEU A 59 -1.11 1.71 6.89
CA LEU A 59 -1.62 2.35 5.68
C LEU A 59 -3.11 2.70 5.80
N ILE A 60 -3.94 1.78 6.32
CA ILE A 60 -5.36 2.06 6.57
C ILE A 60 -5.49 3.20 7.59
N LYS A 61 -4.78 3.10 8.71
CA LYS A 61 -4.85 4.08 9.80
C LYS A 61 -4.48 5.49 9.34
N ASN A 62 -3.56 5.61 8.38
CA ASN A 62 -3.10 6.89 7.85
C ASN A 62 -3.87 7.34 6.60
N GLY A 63 -4.75 6.50 6.04
CA GLY A 63 -5.54 6.81 4.84
C GLY A 63 -4.80 6.62 3.51
N GLY A 64 -3.66 5.91 3.51
CA GLY A 64 -2.97 5.49 2.29
C GLY A 64 -3.38 4.11 1.77
N GLY A 65 -4.01 3.31 2.65
CA GLY A 65 -4.49 1.94 2.36
C GLY A 65 -6.01 1.83 2.44
N PHE A 66 -6.57 0.98 1.58
CA PHE A 66 -8.01 0.76 1.45
C PHE A 66 -8.30 -0.73 1.38
N GLN A 67 -8.98 -1.25 2.41
CA GLN A 67 -9.51 -2.61 2.38
C GLN A 67 -10.79 -2.65 1.55
N ILE A 68 -10.91 -3.70 0.73
CA ILE A 68 -12.10 -3.99 -0.09
C ILE A 68 -12.59 -5.42 0.15
N ASP A 69 -13.89 -5.67 -0.03
CA ASP A 69 -14.49 -7.01 0.10
C ASP A 69 -14.89 -7.58 -1.27
N SER A 70 -14.99 -6.73 -2.30
CA SER A 70 -15.41 -7.12 -3.63
C SER A 70 -14.80 -6.26 -4.74
N GLY A 71 -14.93 -6.72 -5.98
CA GLY A 71 -14.56 -5.94 -7.16
C GLY A 71 -15.41 -4.67 -7.33
N THR A 72 -16.64 -4.67 -6.82
CA THR A 72 -17.51 -3.49 -6.80
C THR A 72 -16.95 -2.41 -5.88
N ASP A 73 -16.46 -2.79 -4.70
CA ASP A 73 -15.85 -1.86 -3.74
C ASP A 73 -14.58 -1.24 -4.32
N LEU A 74 -13.78 -2.04 -5.02
CA LEU A 74 -12.60 -1.55 -5.73
C LEU A 74 -12.99 -0.49 -6.76
N PHE A 75 -13.97 -0.80 -7.62
CA PHE A 75 -14.43 0.12 -8.65
C PHE A 75 -14.94 1.44 -8.06
N LEU A 76 -15.78 1.37 -7.02
CA LEU A 76 -16.32 2.56 -6.36
C LEU A 76 -15.24 3.36 -5.64
N GLY A 77 -14.31 2.68 -4.97
CA GLY A 77 -13.16 3.29 -4.30
C GLY A 77 -12.27 4.06 -5.28
N ILE A 78 -11.88 3.42 -6.39
CA ILE A 78 -11.10 4.05 -7.45
C ILE A 78 -11.86 5.25 -8.00
N LYS A 79 -13.14 5.08 -8.37
CA LYS A 79 -13.97 6.17 -8.90
C LYS A 79 -14.01 7.36 -7.94
N LYS A 80 -14.13 7.12 -6.63
CA LYS A 80 -14.10 8.17 -5.61
C LYS A 80 -12.77 8.92 -5.60
N LEU A 81 -11.63 8.21 -5.62
CA LEU A 81 -10.31 8.85 -5.65
C LEU A 81 -10.12 9.71 -6.90
N PHE A 82 -10.51 9.20 -8.07
CA PHE A 82 -10.32 9.93 -9.34
C PHE A 82 -11.31 11.10 -9.52
N ASN A 83 -12.45 11.07 -8.84
CA ASN A 83 -13.41 12.18 -8.86
C ASN A 83 -13.07 13.30 -7.84
N ASP A 84 -12.20 13.03 -6.88
CA ASP A 84 -11.76 14.00 -5.87
C ASP A 84 -10.24 14.00 -5.78
N GLU A 85 -9.64 14.90 -6.55
CA GLU A 85 -8.19 15.12 -6.59
C GLU A 85 -7.59 15.39 -5.21
N THR A 86 -8.32 16.09 -4.34
CA THR A 86 -7.84 16.40 -2.98
C THR A 86 -7.71 15.12 -2.15
N THR A 87 -8.71 14.24 -2.24
CA THR A 87 -8.68 12.94 -1.57
C THR A 87 -7.59 12.05 -2.15
N PHE A 88 -7.41 12.02 -3.47
CA PHE A 88 -6.32 11.28 -4.11
C PHE A 88 -4.95 11.73 -3.63
N ILE A 89 -4.69 13.04 -3.65
CA ILE A 89 -3.41 13.61 -3.21
C ILE A 89 -3.15 13.30 -1.73
N LYS A 90 -4.16 13.43 -0.86
CA LYS A 90 -4.04 13.08 0.56
C LYS A 90 -3.68 11.61 0.76
N ALA A 91 -4.34 10.70 0.05
CA ALA A 91 -4.06 9.27 0.11
C ALA A 91 -2.64 8.96 -0.38
N SER A 92 -2.23 9.58 -1.48
CA SER A 92 -0.88 9.45 -2.06
C SER A 92 0.22 9.87 -1.07
N TYR A 93 0.06 11.02 -0.41
CA TYR A 93 0.99 11.46 0.64
C TYR A 93 0.95 10.56 1.88
N ALA A 94 -0.24 10.11 2.29
CA ALA A 94 -0.39 9.19 3.41
C ALA A 94 0.38 7.88 3.19
N SER A 95 0.31 7.32 1.98
CA SER A 95 1.05 6.09 1.63
C SER A 95 2.55 6.24 1.87
N THR A 96 3.18 7.29 1.32
CA THR A 96 4.63 7.50 1.48
C THR A 96 5.01 7.92 2.91
N ASN A 97 4.14 8.64 3.61
CA ASN A 97 4.39 9.02 5.00
C ASN A 97 4.53 7.81 5.94
N VAL A 98 3.86 6.69 5.66
CA VAL A 98 4.07 5.44 6.41
C VAL A 98 5.52 4.97 6.29
N ILE A 99 6.13 5.05 5.10
CA ILE A 99 7.55 4.73 4.91
C ILE A 99 8.44 5.67 5.73
N HIS A 100 8.19 6.98 5.61
CA HIS A 100 9.02 7.98 6.27
C HIS A 100 8.98 7.88 7.80
N ARG A 101 7.83 7.54 8.39
CA ARG A 101 7.72 7.30 9.84
C ARG A 101 8.45 6.04 10.29
N ASN A 102 8.50 5.04 9.42
CA ASN A 102 9.20 3.79 9.67
C ASN A 102 10.73 3.87 9.44
N LEU A 103 11.25 4.98 8.91
CA LEU A 103 12.69 5.21 8.85
C LEU A 103 13.33 5.10 10.24
N GLY A 104 14.46 4.38 10.32
CA GLY A 104 15.18 4.15 11.57
C GLY A 104 14.57 3.08 12.48
N SER A 105 13.59 2.30 12.01
CA SER A 105 12.99 1.20 12.78
C SER A 105 14.03 0.18 13.26
N ALA A 106 14.95 -0.24 12.39
CA ALA A 106 16.05 -1.15 12.75
C ALA A 106 16.89 -0.59 13.91
N THR A 107 17.30 0.68 13.85
CA THR A 107 18.07 1.33 14.91
C THR A 107 17.30 1.38 16.23
N ARG A 108 15.98 1.66 16.19
CA ARG A 108 15.12 1.66 17.39
C ARG A 108 15.04 0.27 18.03
N VAL A 109 14.86 -0.76 17.21
CA VAL A 109 14.81 -2.17 17.68
C VAL A 109 16.12 -2.55 18.34
N VAL A 110 17.25 -2.31 17.66
CA VAL A 110 18.59 -2.60 18.20
C VAL A 110 18.84 -1.86 19.50
N ARG A 111 18.48 -0.58 19.59
CA ARG A 111 18.65 0.22 20.81
C ARG A 111 17.85 -0.34 21.99
N ASN A 112 16.61 -0.77 21.75
CA ASN A 112 15.77 -1.36 22.80
C ASN A 112 16.32 -2.71 23.28
N ILE A 113 16.95 -3.50 22.41
CA ILE A 113 17.58 -4.77 22.80
C ILE A 113 18.86 -4.56 23.61
N ILE A 114 19.64 -3.51 23.31
CA ILE A 114 20.95 -3.25 23.95
C ILE A 114 20.82 -2.41 25.24
N HIS A 115 19.66 -1.80 25.51
CA HIS A 115 19.40 -1.06 26.74
C HIS A 115 18.65 -1.87 27.82
N ASP A 116 18.44 -3.17 27.60
CA ASP A 116 18.18 -4.19 28.62
C ASP A 116 19.48 -4.96 28.94
#